data_AF-A0A5E5QRQ3-F1
#
_entry.id   AF-A0A5E5QRQ3-F1
#
_cell.length_a   1.000
_cell.length_b   1.000
_cell.length_c   1.000
_cell.angle_alpha   90.00
_cell.angle_beta   90.00
_cell.angle_gamma   90.00
#
_symmetry.space_group_name_H-M   'P 1'
#
loop_
_entity.id
_entity.type
_entity.pdbx_description
1 polymer ?
#
loop_
_entity_poly.entity_id
_entity_poly.type
_entity_poly.pdbx_seq_one_letter_code
_entity_poly.pdbx_strand_id
1 'polypeptide(L)'
;MLPEIQGIFNKYTLGATAFNKKFDFGFLKSRGLRIKELPCIMLTAAPVVNLPPNPGFRDAKWPKVEEAWEYFFPDIKYIEAHRALDDAQHEALIAHELYKLGKFSV
;
A
#
# COMPACT_ATOMS: atom_id res chain seq x y z
N MET A 1 21.06 8.05 -9.49
CA MET A 1 20.05 7.40 -8.62
C MET A 1 18.94 8.35 -8.12
N LEU A 2 19.17 9.32 -7.22
CA LEU A 2 18.07 10.20 -6.75
C LEU A 2 17.34 10.98 -7.87
N PRO A 3 18.04 11.60 -8.85
CA PRO A 3 17.36 12.24 -9.99
C PRO A 3 16.57 11.26 -10.87
N GLU A 4 17.02 10.02 -11.01
CA GLU A 4 16.31 8.98 -11.77
C GLU A 4 15.01 8.58 -11.05
N ILE A 5 15.06 8.34 -9.73
CA ILE A 5 13.89 8.02 -8.91
C ILE A 5 12.90 9.19 -8.93
N GLN A 6 13.39 10.43 -8.77
CA GLN A 6 12.54 11.60 -8.90
C GLN A 6 11.92 11.70 -10.29
N GLY A 7 12.67 11.37 -11.34
CA GLY A 7 12.18 11.29 -12.71
C GLY A 7 11.04 10.30 -12.87
N ILE A 8 11.08 9.15 -12.17
CA ILE A 8 9.97 8.18 -12.16
C ILE A 8 8.74 8.79 -11.49
N PHE A 9 8.86 9.36 -10.29
CA PHE A 9 7.73 10.01 -9.62
C PHE A 9 7.12 11.14 -10.46
N ASN A 10 7.93 11.91 -11.18
CA ASN A 10 7.47 12.98 -12.05
C ASN A 10 6.67 12.48 -13.26
N LYS A 11 6.96 11.25 -13.76
CA LYS A 11 6.21 10.65 -14.87
C LYS A 11 4.79 10.23 -14.49
N TYR A 12 4.59 9.81 -13.24
CA TYR A 12 3.28 9.35 -12.74
C TYR A 12 2.55 10.50 -12.04
N THR A 13 1.89 11.34 -12.83
CA THR A 13 1.31 12.62 -12.38
C THR A 13 0.08 12.50 -11.47
N LEU A 14 -0.58 11.34 -11.44
CA LEU A 14 -1.66 11.06 -10.48
C LEU A 14 -1.11 10.93 -9.05
N GLY A 15 0.09 10.38 -8.92
CA GLY A 15 0.79 10.22 -7.66
C GLY A 15 1.23 8.78 -7.43
N ALA A 16 1.69 8.51 -6.21
CA ALA A 16 2.13 7.20 -5.75
C ALA A 16 1.49 6.84 -4.42
N THR A 17 1.37 5.54 -4.17
CA THR A 17 0.96 4.98 -2.89
C THR A 17 1.89 3.84 -2.49
N ALA A 18 1.73 3.38 -1.25
CA ALA A 18 2.34 2.19 -0.69
C ALA A 18 1.47 1.69 0.48
N PHE A 19 1.69 0.47 0.91
CA PHE A 19 1.10 -0.08 2.12
C PHE A 19 1.84 0.50 3.33
N ASN A 20 1.10 1.04 4.30
CA ASN A 20 1.69 1.85 5.37
C ASN A 20 2.60 2.98 4.84
N LYS A 21 2.22 3.63 3.72
CA LYS A 21 3.05 4.64 2.99
C LYS A 21 3.74 5.70 3.83
N LYS A 22 3.26 6.00 5.04
CA LYS A 22 3.88 6.96 5.95
C LYS A 22 5.33 6.57 6.28
N PHE A 23 5.60 5.27 6.39
CA PHE A 23 6.96 4.76 6.62
C PHE A 23 7.83 5.04 5.39
N ASP A 24 7.51 4.43 4.24
CA ASP A 24 8.31 4.52 3.01
C ASP A 24 8.49 5.96 2.55
N PHE A 25 7.38 6.72 2.48
CA PHE A 25 7.43 8.09 2.01
C PHE A 25 8.12 9.00 3.02
N GLY A 26 8.03 8.70 4.32
CA GLY A 26 8.84 9.37 5.34
C GLY A 26 10.33 9.24 5.06
N PHE A 27 10.80 8.01 4.81
CA PHE A 27 12.18 7.75 4.44
C PHE A 27 12.55 8.45 3.12
N LEU A 28 11.76 8.28 2.05
CA LEU A 28 12.08 8.86 0.73
C LEU A 28 12.11 10.39 0.75
N LYS A 29 11.13 11.02 1.41
CA LYS A 29 11.07 12.49 1.54
C LYS A 29 12.23 13.04 2.35
N SER A 30 12.68 12.32 3.38
CA SER A 30 13.86 12.75 4.15
C SER A 30 15.16 12.71 3.33
N ARG A 31 15.20 12.00 2.19
CA ARG A 31 16.30 12.05 1.20
C ARG A 31 16.06 13.08 0.08
N GLY A 32 15.04 13.92 0.20
CA GLY A 32 14.76 15.02 -0.74
C GLY A 32 13.86 14.65 -1.92
N LEU A 33 13.26 13.45 -1.94
CA LEU A 33 12.29 13.08 -2.98
C LEU A 33 10.95 13.77 -2.74
N ARG A 34 10.35 14.27 -3.82
CA ARG A 34 9.01 14.86 -3.85
C ARG A 34 8.04 13.85 -4.44
N ILE A 35 7.02 13.52 -3.66
CA ILE A 35 6.03 12.50 -3.99
C ILE A 35 4.64 13.13 -3.87
N LYS A 36 3.87 13.12 -4.97
CA LYS A 36 2.44 13.37 -4.92
C LYS A 36 1.78 12.10 -4.38
N GLU A 37 1.11 12.20 -3.25
CA GLU A 37 0.62 11.00 -2.55
C GLU A 37 -0.83 10.68 -2.87
N LEU A 38 -1.09 9.41 -3.15
CA LEU A 38 -2.41 8.79 -3.22
C LEU A 38 -2.81 8.21 -1.85
N PRO A 39 -4.09 7.81 -1.62
CA PRO A 39 -4.52 7.20 -0.36
C PRO A 39 -3.66 6.01 0.06
N CYS A 40 -3.47 5.80 1.37
CA CYS A 40 -2.68 4.67 1.90
C CYS A 40 -3.41 3.35 1.68
N ILE A 41 -2.77 2.37 1.02
CA ILE A 41 -3.39 1.07 0.72
C ILE A 41 -3.90 0.40 2.01
N MET A 42 -3.08 0.36 3.07
CA MET A 42 -3.43 -0.24 4.36
C MET A 42 -4.71 0.35 4.96
N LEU A 43 -4.81 1.68 5.00
CA LEU A 43 -5.94 2.36 5.61
C LEU A 43 -7.20 2.23 4.76
N THR A 44 -7.04 2.24 3.44
CA THR A 44 -8.13 2.00 2.49
C THR A 44 -8.62 0.55 2.55
N ALA A 45 -7.72 -0.41 2.78
CA ALA A 45 -8.05 -1.82 2.92
C ALA A 45 -8.73 -2.16 4.25
N ALA A 46 -8.39 -1.46 5.34
CA ALA A 46 -8.88 -1.76 6.68
C ALA A 46 -10.42 -1.92 6.79
N PRO A 47 -11.27 -1.01 6.28
CA PRO A 47 -12.72 -1.18 6.33
C PRO A 47 -13.26 -2.24 5.35
N VAL A 48 -12.47 -2.69 4.38
CA VAL A 48 -12.85 -3.72 3.39
C VAL A 48 -12.56 -5.10 3.94
N VAL A 49 -11.32 -5.32 4.41
CA VAL A 49 -10.90 -6.58 5.03
C VAL A 49 -11.59 -6.77 6.38
N ASN A 50 -11.78 -5.67 7.13
CA ASN A 50 -12.56 -5.61 8.36
C ASN A 50 -12.16 -6.66 9.41
N LEU A 51 -10.85 -6.77 9.67
CA LEU A 51 -10.30 -7.68 10.67
C LEU A 51 -10.75 -7.30 12.09
N PRO A 52 -10.88 -8.29 13.00
CA PRO A 52 -11.23 -8.01 14.39
C PRO A 52 -10.23 -7.04 15.03
N PRO A 53 -10.69 -6.15 15.93
CA PRO A 53 -9.82 -5.20 16.60
C PRO A 53 -8.73 -5.92 17.39
N ASN A 54 -7.54 -5.31 17.46
CA ASN A 54 -6.51 -5.77 18.39
C ASN A 54 -7.01 -5.64 19.85
N PRO A 55 -6.52 -6.46 20.79
CA PRO A 55 -6.87 -6.34 22.20
C PRO A 55 -6.69 -4.90 22.72
N GLY A 56 -7.74 -4.33 23.30
CA GLY A 56 -7.74 -2.95 23.82
C GLY A 56 -8.13 -1.87 22.80
N PHE A 57 -8.37 -2.22 21.53
CA PHE A 57 -8.85 -1.31 20.50
C PHE A 57 -10.33 -1.58 20.17
N ARG A 58 -11.02 -0.57 19.64
CA ARG A 58 -12.44 -0.67 19.23
C ARG A 58 -12.62 -0.76 17.71
N ASP A 59 -11.73 -0.11 16.96
CA ASP A 59 -11.78 -0.07 15.51
C ASP A 59 -11.12 -1.31 14.89
N ALA A 60 -11.56 -1.65 13.67
CA ALA A 60 -10.98 -2.74 12.90
C ALA A 60 -9.46 -2.62 12.82
N LYS A 61 -8.78 -3.74 13.04
CA LYS A 61 -7.34 -3.82 12.93
C LYS A 61 -6.91 -3.43 11.51
N TRP A 62 -5.87 -2.61 11.41
CA TRP A 62 -5.22 -2.37 10.11
C TRP A 62 -4.53 -3.65 9.64
N PRO A 63 -4.88 -4.15 8.44
CA PRO A 63 -4.36 -5.43 7.97
C PRO A 63 -2.86 -5.33 7.71
N LYS A 64 -2.14 -6.43 7.89
CA LYS A 64 -0.84 -6.66 7.25
C LYS A 64 -1.05 -6.89 5.74
N VAL A 65 0.03 -6.77 4.96
CA VAL A 65 -0.02 -7.09 3.52
C VAL A 65 -0.49 -8.52 3.28
N GLU A 66 0.04 -9.50 4.03
CA GLU A 66 -0.40 -10.90 3.97
C GLU A 66 -1.90 -11.05 4.25
N GLU A 67 -2.42 -10.42 5.31
CA GLU A 67 -3.85 -10.51 5.66
C GLU A 67 -4.75 -9.86 4.60
N ALA A 68 -4.30 -8.76 3.99
CA ALA A 68 -4.99 -8.16 2.85
C ALA A 68 -4.90 -9.05 1.61
N TRP A 69 -3.75 -9.68 1.36
CA TRP A 69 -3.53 -10.60 0.26
C TRP A 69 -4.44 -11.82 0.34
N GLU A 70 -4.50 -12.48 1.50
CA GLU A 70 -5.39 -13.63 1.74
C GLU A 70 -6.85 -13.27 1.52
N TYR A 71 -7.26 -12.04 1.85
CA TYR A 71 -8.63 -11.57 1.62
C TYR A 71 -8.93 -11.36 0.12
N PHE A 72 -8.04 -10.69 -0.61
CA PHE A 72 -8.27 -10.34 -2.02
C PHE A 72 -7.94 -11.47 -3.00
N PHE A 73 -7.04 -12.37 -2.62
CA PHE A 73 -6.50 -13.44 -3.47
C PHE A 73 -6.46 -14.78 -2.70
N PRO A 74 -7.60 -15.29 -2.21
CA PRO A 74 -7.64 -16.48 -1.33
C PRO A 74 -7.10 -17.75 -1.98
N ASP A 75 -7.14 -17.83 -3.31
CA ASP A 75 -6.65 -18.98 -4.08
C ASP A 75 -5.15 -18.88 -4.42
N ILE A 76 -4.49 -17.77 -4.06
CA ILE A 76 -3.07 -17.52 -4.34
C ILE A 76 -2.31 -17.46 -3.03
N LYS A 77 -1.52 -18.51 -2.76
CA LYS A 77 -0.67 -18.56 -1.57
C LYS A 77 0.29 -17.36 -1.55
N TYR A 78 0.24 -16.59 -0.47
CA TYR A 78 1.21 -15.54 -0.22
C TYR A 78 2.59 -16.15 0.01
N ILE A 79 3.61 -15.65 -0.69
CA ILE A 79 5.01 -16.04 -0.51
C ILE A 79 5.77 -14.76 -0.23
N GLU A 80 6.05 -14.48 1.04
CA GLU A 80 6.79 -13.28 1.43
C GLU A 80 8.27 -13.44 1.11
N ALA A 81 8.76 -12.78 0.06
CA ALA A 81 10.19 -12.75 -0.24
C ALA A 81 10.96 -11.71 0.59
N HIS A 82 10.26 -10.83 1.32
CA HIS A 82 10.79 -9.62 1.98
C HIS A 82 11.71 -8.79 1.06
N ARG A 83 11.30 -8.64 -0.21
CA ARG A 83 12.02 -7.86 -1.22
C ARG A 83 11.14 -6.70 -1.63
N ALA A 84 11.71 -5.50 -1.63
CA ALA A 84 10.98 -4.27 -1.96
C ALA A 84 10.24 -4.32 -3.32
N LEU A 85 10.76 -5.06 -4.31
CA LEU A 85 10.05 -5.25 -5.59
C LEU A 85 8.81 -6.12 -5.45
N ASP A 86 8.94 -7.21 -4.70
CA ASP A 86 7.86 -8.17 -4.46
C ASP A 86 6.73 -7.52 -3.66
N ASP A 87 7.08 -6.78 -2.60
CA ASP A 87 6.15 -5.99 -1.81
C ASP A 87 5.41 -4.98 -2.71
N ALA A 88 6.14 -4.20 -3.53
CA ALA A 88 5.52 -3.24 -4.44
C ALA A 88 4.55 -3.88 -5.46
N GLN A 89 4.82 -5.11 -5.90
CA GLN A 89 3.93 -5.85 -6.81
C GLN A 89 2.65 -6.29 -6.09
N HIS A 90 2.77 -6.89 -4.90
CA HIS A 90 1.61 -7.29 -4.09
C HIS A 90 0.74 -6.08 -3.73
N GLU A 91 1.37 -5.00 -3.31
CA GLU A 91 0.68 -3.75 -2.99
C GLU A 91 -0.05 -3.15 -4.19
N ALA A 92 0.55 -3.15 -5.37
CA ALA A 92 -0.09 -2.67 -6.60
C ALA A 92 -1.35 -3.48 -6.94
N LEU A 93 -1.31 -4.81 -6.76
CA LEU A 93 -2.46 -5.68 -6.98
C LEU A 93 -3.57 -5.41 -5.97
N ILE A 94 -3.24 -5.28 -4.68
CA ILE A 94 -4.22 -4.92 -3.64
C ILE A 94 -4.85 -3.54 -3.93
N ALA A 95 -4.04 -2.55 -4.31
CA ALA A 95 -4.53 -1.22 -4.66
C ALA A 95 -5.51 -1.27 -5.85
N HIS A 96 -5.22 -2.12 -6.84
CA HIS A 96 -6.10 -2.32 -7.99
C HIS A 96 -7.43 -2.99 -7.61
N GLU A 97 -7.44 -3.97 -6.71
CA GLU A 97 -8.69 -4.54 -6.18
C GLU A 97 -9.53 -3.49 -5.43
N LEU A 98 -8.89 -2.68 -4.59
CA LEU A 98 -9.57 -1.58 -3.89
C LEU A 98 -10.12 -0.53 -4.86
N TYR A 99 -9.42 -0.25 -5.95
CA TYR A 99 -9.89 0.65 -7.01
C TYR A 99 -11.13 0.09 -7.71
N LYS A 100 -11.13 -1.20 -8.09
CA LYS A 100 -12.30 -1.88 -8.69
C LYS A 100 -13.52 -1.86 -7.77
N LEU A 101 -13.31 -1.93 -6.46
CA LEU A 101 -14.37 -1.81 -5.44
C LEU A 101 -14.86 -0.37 -5.21
N GLY A 102 -14.27 0.62 -5.88
CA GLY A 102 -14.58 2.05 -5.68
C GLY A 102 -14.14 2.57 -4.31
N LYS A 103 -13.22 1.86 -3.62
CA LYS A 103 -12.70 2.23 -2.30
C LYS A 103 -11.38 2.99 -2.37
N PHE A 104 -10.66 2.87 -3.49
CA PHE A 104 -9.43 3.61 -3.75
C PHE A 104 -9.66 4.68 -4.82
N SER A 105 -9.34 5.94 -4.50
CA SER A 105 -9.48 7.08 -5.40
C SER A 105 -8.12 7.57 -5.90
N VAL A 106 -8.05 7.93 -7.18
CA VAL A 106 -6.86 8.43 -7.88
C VAL A 106 -7.03 9.88 -8.35
#